data_AF-A0A3M2RQC5-F1
#
_entry.id   AF-A0A3M2RQC5-F1
#
_cell.length_a   1.000
_cell.length_b   1.000
_cell.length_c   1.000
_cell.angle_alpha   90.00
_cell.angle_beta   90.00
_cell.angle_gamma   90.00
#
_symmetry.space_group_name_H-M   'P 1'
#
loop_
_entity.id
_entity.type
_entity.pdbx_description
1 polymer ?
#
loop_
_entity_poly.entity_id
_entity_poly.type
_entity_poly.pdbx_seq_one_letter_code
_entity_poly.pdbx_strand_id
1 'polypeptide(L)'
;MDPTSENLNQIKKRISEIMADVAKEQEELDAIVLFIDRIERQNQDQMSQSASSAKRRRRKAAAKTVEEEREDYERRRAEKQDIIGRLWQKIHDLQEQEKQLLNN
;
A
#
# COMPACT_ATOMS: atom_id res chain seq x y z
N MET A 1 32.86 -13.35 -22.30
CA MET A 1 31.85 -12.37 -21.89
C MET A 1 32.50 -11.48 -20.85
N ASP A 2 32.32 -10.17 -20.93
CA ASP A 2 32.85 -9.22 -19.95
C ASP A 2 32.04 -9.33 -18.65
N PRO A 3 32.65 -9.75 -17.51
CA PRO A 3 31.95 -9.92 -16.23
C PRO A 3 31.18 -8.66 -15.80
N THR A 4 31.68 -7.47 -16.15
CA THR A 4 31.03 -6.19 -15.82
C THR A 4 29.71 -6.03 -16.57
N SER A 5 29.68 -6.40 -17.86
CA SER A 5 28.45 -6.33 -18.68
C SER A 5 27.36 -7.31 -18.20
N GLU A 6 27.75 -8.49 -17.72
CA GLU A 6 26.82 -9.48 -17.18
C GLU A 6 26.24 -9.02 -15.83
N ASN A 7 27.07 -8.50 -14.94
CA ASN A 7 26.63 -7.96 -13.65
C ASN A 7 25.66 -6.78 -13.82
N LEU A 8 25.93 -5.86 -14.75
CA LEU A 8 25.03 -4.75 -15.06
C LEU A 8 23.65 -5.24 -15.55
N ASN A 9 23.62 -6.26 -16.40
CA ASN A 9 22.37 -6.83 -16.89
C ASN A 9 21.57 -7.49 -15.76
N GLN A 10 22.23 -8.17 -14.84
CA GLN A 10 21.59 -8.77 -13.67
C GLN A 10 20.99 -7.71 -12.74
N ILE A 11 21.71 -6.62 -12.48
CA ILE A 11 21.21 -5.49 -11.67
C ILE A 11 19.97 -4.87 -12.32
N LYS A 12 20.01 -4.58 -13.62
CA LYS A 12 18.86 -4.01 -14.35
C LYS A 12 17.64 -4.92 -14.33
N LYS A 13 17.84 -6.22 -14.51
CA LYS A 13 16.78 -7.22 -14.39
C LYS A 13 16.18 -7.19 -12.98
N ARG A 14 17.02 -7.16 -11.95
CA ARG A 14 16.58 -7.15 -10.56
C ARG A 14 15.79 -5.89 -10.21
N ILE A 15 16.23 -4.71 -10.68
CA ILE A 15 15.49 -3.46 -10.54
C ILE A 15 14.11 -3.58 -11.20
N SER A 16 14.05 -4.15 -12.41
CA SER A 16 12.78 -4.33 -13.14
C SER A 16 11.79 -5.25 -12.41
N GLU A 17 12.29 -6.34 -11.82
CA GLU A 17 11.47 -7.23 -10.97
C GLU A 17 10.92 -6.48 -9.75
N ILE A 18 11.76 -5.72 -9.05
CA ILE A 18 11.34 -4.98 -7.86
C ILE A 18 10.35 -3.87 -8.23
N MET A 19 10.50 -3.21 -9.39
CA MET A 19 9.52 -2.23 -9.87
C MET A 19 8.16 -2.86 -10.14
N ALA A 20 8.11 -4.10 -10.65
CA ALA A 20 6.85 -4.83 -10.81
C ALA A 20 6.20 -5.12 -9.45
N ASP A 21 7.01 -5.50 -8.45
CA ASP A 21 6.53 -5.69 -7.08
C ASP A 21 5.99 -4.38 -6.48
N VAL A 22 6.70 -3.25 -6.67
CA VAL A 22 6.23 -1.92 -6.25
C VAL A 22 4.88 -1.59 -6.88
N ALA A 23 4.72 -1.81 -8.18
CA ALA A 23 3.48 -1.52 -8.89
C ALA A 23 2.30 -2.33 -8.32
N LYS A 24 2.53 -3.60 -8.01
CA LYS A 24 1.53 -4.48 -7.39
C LYS A 24 1.15 -3.99 -5.98
N GLU A 25 2.15 -3.67 -5.16
CA GLU A 25 1.90 -3.17 -3.80
C GLU A 25 1.18 -1.81 -3.82
N GLN A 26 1.47 -0.96 -4.81
CA GLN A 26 0.77 0.31 -5.03
C GLN A 26 -0.69 0.11 -5.43
N GLU A 27 -0.99 -0.85 -6.31
CA GLU A 27 -2.38 -1.19 -6.68
C GLU A 27 -3.19 -1.63 -5.45
N GLU A 28 -2.59 -2.46 -4.59
CA GLU A 28 -3.22 -2.88 -3.34
C GLU A 28 -3.42 -1.71 -2.35
N LEU A 29 -2.45 -0.79 -2.26
CA LEU A 29 -2.55 0.42 -1.45
C LEU A 29 -3.69 1.33 -1.96
N ASP A 30 -3.78 1.54 -3.28
CA ASP A 30 -4.82 2.37 -3.89
C ASP A 30 -6.21 1.78 -3.63
N ALA A 31 -6.34 0.46 -3.71
CA ALA A 31 -7.59 -0.24 -3.37
C ALA A 31 -7.98 -0.04 -1.88
N ILE A 32 -7.01 -0.08 -0.96
CA ILE A 32 -7.25 0.18 0.47
C ILE A 32 -7.70 1.63 0.69
N VAL A 33 -7.04 2.60 0.06
CA VAL A 33 -7.40 4.02 0.19
C VAL A 33 -8.82 4.27 -0.33
N LEU A 34 -9.17 3.73 -1.49
CA LEU A 34 -10.54 3.84 -2.04
C LEU A 34 -11.60 3.20 -1.12
N PHE A 35 -11.24 2.14 -0.40
CA PHE A 35 -12.13 1.50 0.55
C PHE A 35 -12.35 2.35 1.82
N ILE A 36 -11.29 2.92 2.38
CA ILE A 36 -11.37 3.84 3.52
C ILE A 36 -12.25 5.04 3.17
N ASP A 37 -12.01 5.67 2.01
CA ASP A 37 -12.81 6.78 1.50
C ASP A 37 -14.31 6.42 1.40
N ARG A 38 -14.62 5.20 0.98
CA ARG A 38 -16.00 4.71 0.88
C ARG A 38 -16.65 4.56 2.25
N ILE A 39 -15.93 4.02 3.24
CA ILE A 39 -16.41 3.90 4.61
C ILE A 39 -16.76 5.27 5.17
N GLU A 40 -15.87 6.25 5.00
CA GLU A 40 -16.07 7.60 5.54
C GLU A 40 -17.30 8.29 4.94
N ARG A 41 -17.51 8.17 3.62
CA ARG A 41 -18.71 8.70 2.95
C ARG A 41 -19.99 8.03 3.45
N GLN A 42 -20.00 6.70 3.58
CA GLN A 42 -21.17 5.98 4.09
C GLN A 42 -21.53 6.37 5.53
N ASN A 43 -20.52 6.60 6.38
CA ASN A 43 -20.75 7.10 7.74
C ASN A 43 -21.34 8.51 7.74
N GLN A 44 -20.84 9.42 6.89
CA GLN A 44 -21.39 10.77 6.75
C GLN A 44 -22.85 10.75 6.28
N ASP A 45 -23.16 9.92 5.28
CA ASP A 45 -24.53 9.76 4.77
C ASP A 45 -25.47 9.22 5.83
N GLN A 46 -25.05 8.21 6.60
CA GLN A 46 -25.85 7.68 7.71
C GLN A 46 -26.06 8.70 8.83
N MET A 47 -25.05 9.51 9.18
CA MET A 47 -25.20 10.58 10.16
C MET A 47 -26.17 11.67 9.69
N SER A 48 -26.13 12.03 8.40
CA SER A 48 -27.08 12.99 7.80
C SER A 48 -28.54 12.51 7.87
N GLN A 49 -28.77 11.20 7.77
CA GLN A 49 -30.10 10.58 7.83
C GLN A 49 -30.56 10.20 9.26
N SER A 50 -29.65 10.20 10.24
CA SER A 50 -29.91 9.71 11.61
C SER A 50 -30.52 10.74 12.56
N ALA A 51 -30.86 11.94 12.09
CA ALA A 51 -31.62 12.91 12.88
C ALA A 51 -33.04 12.42 13.28
N SER A 52 -33.53 11.29 12.73
CA SER A 52 -34.93 10.87 12.89
C SER A 52 -35.18 9.50 13.57
N SER A 53 -34.20 8.78 14.12
CA SER A 53 -34.50 7.43 14.65
C SER A 53 -33.57 6.92 15.77
N ALA A 54 -33.75 7.47 16.97
CA ALA A 54 -33.05 7.03 18.19
C ALA A 54 -33.46 5.62 18.71
N LYS A 55 -34.49 4.98 18.14
CA LYS A 55 -35.11 3.77 18.74
C LYS A 55 -34.51 2.41 18.31
N ARG A 56 -33.66 2.35 17.26
CA ARG A 56 -33.26 1.06 16.64
C ARG A 56 -31.83 0.58 16.98
N ARG A 57 -31.09 1.28 17.85
CA ARG A 57 -29.64 1.08 18.03
C ARG A 57 -29.23 -0.06 19.01
N ARG A 58 -30.17 -0.77 19.64
CA ARG A 58 -29.87 -1.75 20.73
C ARG A 58 -29.67 -3.22 20.32
N ARG A 59 -29.62 -3.57 19.03
CA ARG A 59 -29.68 -5.01 18.60
C ARG A 59 -28.55 -5.54 17.70
N LYS A 60 -27.48 -4.81 17.41
CA LYS A 60 -26.35 -5.33 16.60
C LYS A 60 -25.04 -5.22 17.37
N ALA A 61 -24.68 -6.27 18.10
CA ALA A 61 -23.42 -6.39 18.84
C ALA A 61 -22.56 -7.58 18.35
N ALA A 62 -22.63 -7.91 17.05
CA ALA A 62 -21.90 -9.06 16.48
C ALA A 62 -21.23 -8.78 15.12
N ALA A 63 -21.27 -7.55 14.62
CA ALA A 63 -20.49 -7.14 13.45
C ALA A 63 -19.43 -6.14 13.93
N LYS A 64 -18.21 -6.22 13.39
CA LYS A 64 -17.19 -5.18 13.61
C LYS A 64 -17.87 -3.83 13.41
N THR A 65 -17.65 -2.92 14.34
CA THR A 65 -18.12 -1.54 14.16
C THR A 65 -17.41 -0.94 12.95
N VAL A 66 -18.05 0.02 12.31
CA VAL A 66 -17.45 0.69 11.15
C VAL A 66 -16.09 1.33 11.51
N GLU A 67 -15.91 1.73 12.76
CA GLU A 67 -14.63 2.24 13.28
C GLU A 67 -13.57 1.13 13.36
N GLU A 68 -13.89 -0.04 13.91
CA GLU A 68 -12.97 -1.18 13.97
C GLU A 68 -12.56 -1.68 12.57
N GLU A 69 -13.46 -1.56 11.58
CA GLU A 69 -13.12 -1.86 10.20
C GLU A 69 -12.17 -0.80 9.62
N ARG A 70 -12.47 0.49 9.81
CA ARG A 70 -11.61 1.59 9.37
C ARG A 70 -10.19 1.50 9.96
N GLU A 71 -10.07 1.26 11.26
CA GLU A 71 -8.77 1.10 11.94
C GLU A 71 -7.95 -0.07 11.36
N ASP A 72 -8.60 -1.17 11.01
CA ASP A 72 -7.94 -2.33 10.38
C ASP A 72 -7.36 -1.97 9.01
N TYR A 73 -8.12 -1.22 8.20
CA TYR A 73 -7.67 -0.77 6.88
C TYR A 73 -6.58 0.31 6.98
N GLU A 74 -6.63 1.22 7.95
CA GLU A 74 -5.54 2.18 8.21
C GLU A 74 -4.24 1.47 8.61
N ARG A 75 -4.32 0.43 9.45
CA ARG A 75 -3.14 -0.40 9.78
C ARG A 75 -2.56 -1.04 8.52
N ARG A 76 -3.40 -1.66 7.69
CA ARG A 76 -2.98 -2.28 6.42
C ARG A 76 -2.40 -1.26 5.45
N ARG A 77 -2.95 -0.05 5.39
CA ARG A 77 -2.41 1.08 4.60
C ARG A 77 -0.98 1.41 5.02
N ALA A 78 -0.74 1.56 6.32
CA ALA A 78 0.59 1.84 6.86
C ALA A 78 1.59 0.72 6.56
N GLU A 79 1.17 -0.54 6.72
CA GLU A 79 1.99 -1.72 6.37
C GLU A 79 2.40 -1.72 4.89
N LYS A 80 1.47 -1.40 3.98
CA LYS A 80 1.75 -1.30 2.54
C LYS A 80 2.71 -0.17 2.19
N GLN A 81 2.54 1.01 2.79
CA GLN A 81 3.44 2.14 2.60
C GLN A 81 4.87 1.80 3.04
N ASP A 82 5.03 1.10 4.16
CA ASP A 82 6.32 0.66 4.69
C ASP A 82 6.98 -0.41 3.78
N ILE A 83 6.19 -1.36 3.25
CA ILE A 83 6.67 -2.33 2.24
C ILE A 83 7.17 -1.61 0.99
N ILE A 84 6.38 -0.68 0.43
CA ILE A 84 6.75 0.11 -0.75
C ILE A 84 8.04 0.90 -0.50
N GLY A 85 8.15 1.55 0.67
CA GLY A 85 9.36 2.27 1.07
C GLY A 85 10.62 1.40 1.06
N ARG A 86 10.53 0.18 1.62
CA ARG A 86 11.65 -0.78 1.58
C ARG A 86 12.02 -1.22 0.17
N LEU A 87 11.05 -1.43 -0.71
CA LEU A 87 11.31 -1.80 -2.11
C LEU A 87 12.04 -0.66 -2.85
N TRP A 88 11.65 0.59 -2.61
CA TRP A 88 12.34 1.76 -3.14
C TRP A 88 13.78 1.89 -2.63
N GLN A 89 14.01 1.65 -1.33
CA GLN A 89 15.37 1.62 -0.78
C GLN A 89 16.23 0.58 -1.51
N LYS A 90 15.70 -0.61 -1.75
CA LYS A 90 16.41 -1.67 -2.47
C LYS A 90 16.71 -1.29 -3.93
N ILE A 91 15.80 -0.61 -4.62
CA ILE A 91 16.04 -0.07 -5.97
C ILE A 91 17.20 0.93 -5.93
N HIS A 92 17.18 1.85 -4.97
CA HIS A 92 18.25 2.84 -4.81
C HIS A 92 19.62 2.19 -4.57
N ASP A 93 19.69 1.18 -3.70
CA ASP A 93 20.93 0.45 -3.42
C ASP A 93 21.47 -0.25 -4.67
N LEU A 94 20.60 -0.84 -5.49
CA LEU A 94 20.97 -1.48 -6.76
C LEU A 94 21.44 -0.46 -7.80
N GLN A 95 20.81 0.71 -7.88
CA GLN A 95 21.25 1.80 -8.75
C GLN A 95 22.62 2.33 -8.34
N GLU A 96 22.93 2.36 -7.05
CA GLU A 96 24.25 2.76 -6.58
C GLU A 96 25.32 1.71 -6.93
N GLN A 97 24.99 0.42 -6.82
CA GLN A 97 25.86 -0.65 -7.30
C GLN A 97 26.11 -0.56 -8.82
N GLU A 98 25.08 -0.23 -9.60
CA GLU A 98 25.22 0.00 -11.05
C GLU A 98 26.22 1.13 -11.34
N LYS A 99 26.12 2.27 -10.66
CA LYS A 99 27.05 3.39 -10.83
C LYS A 99 28.48 3.02 -10.47
N GLN A 100 28.67 2.25 -9.39
CA GLN A 100 30.00 1.79 -8.96
C GLN A 100 30.64 0.87 -10.01
N LEU A 101 29.86 0.00 -10.66
CA LEU A 101 30.35 -0.86 -11.73
C LEU A 101 30.66 -0.11 -13.03
N LEU A 102 30.00 1.03 -13.29
CA LEU A 102 30.26 1.86 -14.47
C LEU A 102 31.47 2.79 -14.30
N ASN A 103 31.83 3.12 -13.06
CA ASN A 103 32.94 4.01 -12.72
C ASN A 103 34.26 3.26 -12.45
N ASN A 104 34.23 1.93 -12.42
CA ASN A 104 35.39 1.04 -12.27
C ASN A 104 35.79 0.41 -13.61
#